data_AF-A0A925W7T8-F1
#
_entry.id   AF-A0A925W7T8-F1
#
_cell.length_a   1.000
_cell.length_b   1.000
_cell.length_c   1.000
_cell.angle_alpha   90.00
_cell.angle_beta   90.00
_cell.angle_gamma   90.00
#
_symmetry.space_group_name_H-M   'P 1'
#
loop_
_entity.id
_entity.type
_entity.pdbx_description
1 polymer ?
#
loop_
_entity_poly.entity_id
_entity_poly.type
_entity_poly.pdbx_seq_one_letter_code
_entity_poly.pdbx_strand_id
1 'polypeptide(L)' 'MTAGPSGPQLVDRIDPAVLAGLWTAVTRAGGAVGFTADTPGPEIRAAAEVAAAEVRAGREHLMQIGPPDAPAGVVFLRRA' A
#
# COMPACT_ATOMS: atom_id res chain seq x y z
N MET A 1 -22.28 6.84 9.54
CA MET A 1 -20.89 6.60 9.10
C MET A 1 -19.97 6.93 10.26
N THR A 2 -19.53 5.92 11.00
CA THR A 2 -18.46 6.11 11.98
C THR A 2 -17.16 6.31 11.21
N ALA A 3 -16.57 7.50 11.31
CA ALA A 3 -15.24 7.75 10.77
C ALA A 3 -14.29 6.71 11.36
N GLY A 4 -13.62 5.95 10.49
CA GLY A 4 -12.55 5.06 10.92
C GLY A 4 -11.46 5.83 11.67
N PRO A 5 -10.60 5.12 12.41
CA PRO A 5 -9.47 5.74 13.11
C PRO A 5 -8.69 6.64 12.14
N SER A 6 -8.62 7.94 12.47
CA SER A 6 -8.07 8.97 11.59
C SER A 6 -6.54 9.07 11.67
N GLY A 7 -5.90 8.26 12.52
CA GLY A 7 -4.45 8.22 12.71
C GLY A 7 -3.81 7.01 12.03
N PRO A 8 -2.47 6.99 11.91
CA PRO A 8 -1.73 5.84 11.42
C PRO A 8 -2.00 4.59 12.27
N GLN A 9 -2.24 3.46 11.62
CA GLN A 9 -2.47 2.17 12.26
C GLN A 9 -1.47 1.14 11.77
N LEU A 10 -0.88 0.38 12.69
CA LEU A 10 -0.14 -0.82 12.34
C LEU A 10 -1.14 -1.91 11.92
N VAL A 11 -0.98 -2.45 10.72
CA VAL A 11 -1.80 -3.53 10.17
C VAL A 11 -0.91 -4.70 9.75
N ASP A 12 -1.45 -5.91 9.83
CA ASP A 12 -0.77 -7.16 9.52
C ASP A 12 -1.12 -7.72 8.12
N ARG A 13 -2.01 -7.02 7.40
CA ARG A 13 -2.48 -7.39 6.06
C ARG A 13 -3.00 -6.17 5.30
N ILE A 14 -2.91 -6.25 3.99
CA ILE A 14 -3.54 -5.33 3.03
C ILE A 14 -3.95 -6.12 1.79
N ASP A 15 -5.08 -5.77 1.18
CA ASP A 15 -5.49 -6.35 -0.10
C ASP A 15 -4.53 -5.85 -1.21
N PRO A 16 -3.88 -6.74 -1.99
CA PRO A 16 -3.01 -6.34 -3.08
C PRO A 16 -3.68 -5.43 -4.12
N ALA A 17 -4.98 -5.57 -4.38
CA ALA A 17 -5.70 -4.73 -5.32
C ALA A 17 -5.85 -3.30 -4.79
N VAL A 18 -6.11 -3.16 -3.49
CA VAL A 18 -6.17 -1.85 -2.81
C VAL A 18 -4.81 -1.16 -2.85
N LEU A 19 -3.74 -1.91 -2.53
CA LEU A 19 -2.37 -1.38 -2.56
C LEU A 19 -1.95 -0.97 -3.99
N ALA A 20 -2.24 -1.80 -4.99
CA ALA A 20 -1.94 -1.49 -6.39
C ALA A 20 -2.72 -0.26 -6.88
N GLY A 21 -3.98 -0.11 -6.44
CA GLY A 21 -4.79 1.07 -6.72
C GLY A 21 -4.18 2.34 -6.13
N LEU A 22 -3.75 2.30 -4.87
CA LEU A 22 -3.07 3.40 -4.20
C LEU A 22 -1.77 3.78 -4.92
N TRP A 23 -0.90 2.81 -5.23
CA TRP A 23 0.36 3.07 -5.94
C TRP A 23 0.16 3.64 -7.34
N THR A 24 -0.85 3.16 -8.06
CA THR A 24 -1.24 3.72 -9.36
C THR A 24 -1.67 5.18 -9.23
N ALA A 25 -2.49 5.50 -8.23
CA ALA A 25 -2.96 6.85 -7.98
C ALA A 25 -1.80 7.80 -7.63
N VAL A 26 -0.90 7.38 -6.72
CA VAL A 26 0.28 8.15 -6.34
C VAL A 26 1.21 8.38 -7.54
N THR A 27 1.48 7.34 -8.33
CA THR A 27 2.35 7.43 -9.52
C THR A 27 1.78 8.41 -10.54
N ARG A 28 0.47 8.35 -10.81
CA ARG A 28 -0.21 9.28 -11.74
C ARG A 28 -0.28 10.71 -11.23
N ALA A 29 -0.27 10.91 -9.92
CA ALA A 29 -0.17 12.22 -9.29
C ALA A 29 1.27 12.80 -9.30
N GLY A 30 2.24 12.08 -9.87
CA GLY A 30 3.66 12.47 -9.89
C GLY A 30 4.43 12.09 -8.62
N GLY A 31 3.85 11.27 -7.75
CA GLY A 31 4.52 10.73 -6.58
C GLY A 31 5.46 9.56 -6.91
N ALA A 32 6.53 9.41 -6.12
CA ALA A 32 7.53 8.37 -6.32
C ALA A 32 7.29 7.18 -5.39
N VAL A 33 6.83 6.06 -5.96
CA VAL A 33 6.65 4.76 -5.28
C VAL A 33 7.40 3.62 -6.00
N GLY A 34 8.44 3.96 -6.77
CA GLY A 34 9.23 2.99 -7.53
C GLY A 34 8.68 2.65 -8.92
N PHE A 35 7.63 3.34 -9.37
CA PHE A 35 7.05 3.20 -10.70
C PHE A 35 7.07 4.52 -11.48
N THR A 36 6.97 4.42 -12.80
CA THR A 36 6.79 5.56 -13.70
C THR A 36 5.34 5.63 -14.18
N ALA A 37 4.91 6.76 -14.73
CA ALA A 37 3.55 6.90 -15.26
C ALA A 37 3.22 5.87 -16.36
N ASP A 38 4.24 5.37 -17.07
CA ASP A 38 4.10 4.38 -18.13
C ASP A 38 4.22 2.94 -17.64
N THR A 39 4.48 2.72 -16.34
CA THR A 39 4.55 1.36 -15.79
C THR A 39 3.21 0.64 -15.98
N PRO A 40 3.19 -0.54 -16.62
CA PRO A 40 1.96 -1.31 -16.83
C PRO A 40 1.25 -1.66 -15.51
N GLY A 41 -0.07 -1.54 -15.49
CA GLY A 41 -0.89 -1.91 -14.34
C GLY A 41 -0.65 -3.33 -13.79
N PRO A 42 -0.44 -4.35 -14.64
CA PRO A 42 -0.08 -5.70 -14.17
C PRO A 42 1.22 -5.76 -13.38
N GLU A 43 2.22 -4.94 -13.70
CA GLU A 43 3.49 -4.90 -12.96
C GLU A 43 3.31 -4.28 -11.58
N ILE A 44 2.55 -3.18 -11.49
CA ILE A 44 2.20 -2.55 -10.20
C ILE A 44 1.41 -3.54 -9.33
N ARG A 45 0.48 -4.31 -9.93
CA ARG A 45 -0.27 -5.36 -9.23
C ARG A 45 0.64 -6.47 -8.71
N ALA A 46 1.55 -6.99 -9.54
CA ALA A 46 2.49 -8.03 -9.12
C ALA A 46 3.38 -7.55 -7.96
N ALA A 47 3.86 -6.30 -8.01
CA ALA A 47 4.63 -5.73 -6.92
C ALA A 47 3.79 -5.59 -5.63
N ALA A 48 2.52 -5.21 -5.74
CA ALA A 48 1.62 -5.11 -4.59
C ALA A 48 1.33 -6.47 -3.96
N GLU A 49 1.21 -7.54 -4.76
CA GLU A 49 1.08 -8.91 -4.28
C GLU A 49 2.31 -9.35 -3.47
N VAL A 50 3.52 -9.01 -3.95
CA VAL A 50 4.76 -9.27 -3.22
C VAL A 50 4.78 -8.52 -1.90
N ALA A 51 4.55 -7.21 -1.90
CA ALA A 51 4.57 -6.41 -0.67
C ALA A 51 3.53 -6.88 0.36
N ALA A 52 2.30 -7.20 -0.08
CA ALA A 52 1.29 -7.78 0.79
C ALA A 52 1.71 -9.14 1.37
N ALA A 53 2.42 -9.97 0.59
CA ALA A 53 2.96 -11.24 1.05
C ALA A 53 4.08 -11.05 2.09
N GLU A 54 4.95 -10.06 1.92
CA GLU A 54 6.01 -9.71 2.87
C GLU A 54 5.45 -9.25 4.23
N VAL A 55 4.42 -8.41 4.20
CA VAL A 55 3.69 -7.96 5.41
C VAL A 55 3.03 -9.13 6.11
N ARG A 56 2.29 -9.96 5.37
CA ARG A 56 1.64 -11.16 5.91
C ARG A 56 2.63 -12.16 6.49
N ALA A 57 3.84 -12.25 5.94
CA ALA A 57 4.91 -13.10 6.45
C ALA A 57 5.63 -12.50 7.67
N GLY A 58 5.28 -11.29 8.11
CA GLY A 58 5.93 -10.58 9.21
C GLY A 58 7.36 -10.13 8.91
N ARG A 59 7.76 -10.13 7.64
CA ARG A 59 9.08 -9.65 7.19
C ARG A 59 9.11 -8.12 7.06
N GLU A 60 7.94 -7.52 6.83
CA GLU A 60 7.71 -6.08 6.86
C GLU A 60 6.56 -5.75 7.80
N HIS A 61 6.63 -4.58 8.43
CA HIS A 61 5.52 -3.99 9.17
C HIS A 61 4.83 -2.95 8.30
N LEU A 62 3.51 -2.93 8.30
CA LEU A 62 2.72 -1.99 7.49
C LEU A 62 2.00 -0.99 8.39
N MET A 63 2.27 0.29 8.20
CA MET A 63 1.43 1.36 8.73
C MET A 63 0.48 1.86 7.63
N GLN A 64 -0.80 1.96 7.95
CA GLN A 64 -1.84 2.45 7.05
C GLN A 64 -2.47 3.72 7.63
N ILE A 65 -2.77 4.69 6.77
CA ILE A 65 -3.56 5.88 7.10
C ILE A 65 -4.87 5.81 6.34
N GLY A 66 -6.00 5.94 7.03
CA GLY A 66 -7.33 5.83 6.44
C GLY A 66 -7.92 4.41 6.49
N PRO A 67 -9.10 4.21 5.90
CA PRO A 67 -9.85 2.96 6.01
C PRO A 67 -9.19 1.80 5.22
N PRO A 68 -9.40 0.53 5.62
CA PRO A 68 -8.77 -0.65 5.00
C PRO A 68 -9.01 -0.82 3.49
N ASP A 69 -10.15 -0.39 2.99
CA ASP A 69 -10.59 -0.51 1.60
C ASP A 69 -10.19 0.70 0.74
N ALA A 70 -9.80 1.81 1.36
CA ALA A 70 -9.42 3.05 0.69
C ALA A 70 -8.36 3.84 1.49
N PRO A 71 -7.15 3.28 1.69
CA PRO A 71 -6.10 3.96 2.44
C PRO A 71 -5.65 5.22 1.70
N ALA A 72 -5.46 6.31 2.45
CA ALA A 72 -4.89 7.55 1.95
C ALA A 72 -3.36 7.47 1.83
N GLY A 73 -2.73 6.54 2.54
CA GLY A 73 -1.29 6.32 2.49
C GLY A 73 -0.88 5.06 3.25
N VAL A 74 0.29 4.54 2.89
CA VAL A 74 0.91 3.39 3.55
C VAL A 74 2.41 3.60 3.71
N VAL A 75 2.99 3.02 4.76
CA VAL A 75 4.44 2.98 5.00
C VAL A 75 4.84 1.55 5.36
N PHE A 76 5.84 1.03 4.67
CA PHE A 76 6.46 -0.26 4.97
C PHE A 76 7.72 -0.02 5.82
N LEU A 77 7.86 -0.75 6.92
CA LEU A 77 9.01 -0.70 7.81
C LEU A 77 9.69 -2.06 7.84
N ARG A 78 10.98 -2.08 7.49
CA ARG A 78 11.84 -3.26 7.61
C ARG A 78 12.61 -3.17 8.93
N ARG A 79 12.73 -4.29 9.65
CA ARG A 79 13.69 -4.38 10.75
C ARG A 79 15.10 -4.39 10.16
N ALA A 80 15.95 -3.51 10.69
CA ALA A 80 17.39 -3.53 10.45
C ALA A 80 18.06 -4.69 11.20
#